data_AF-M2NMR1-F1
#
_entry.id   AF-M2NMR1-F1
#
_cell.length_a   1.000
_cell.length_b   1.000
_cell.length_c   1.000
_cell.angle_alpha   90.00
_cell.angle_beta   90.00
_cell.angle_gamma   90.00
#
_symmetry.space_group_name_H-M   'P 1'
#
loop_
_entity.id
_entity.type
_entity.pdbx_description
1 polymer ?
#
loop_
_entity_poly.entity_id
_entity_poly.type
_entity_poly.pdbx_seq_one_letter_code
_entity_poly.pdbx_strand_id
1 'polypeptide(L)' 'MLYRSCYADRTKAWCVQNNHQVVSSVSGESWPMEPQEVRQQFEEWARIERANHAKAHPEYKFSP' A
#
# COMPACT_ATOMS: atom_id res chain seq x y z
N MET A 1 1.21 0.42 -3.50
CA MET A 1 0.86 1.53 -2.58
C MET A 1 -0.21 1.13 -1.56
N LEU A 2 -1.26 0.38 -1.93
CA LEU A 2 -2.34 -0.08 -1.03
C LEU A 2 -1.89 -0.64 0.33
N TYR A 3 -0.92 -1.56 0.34
CA TYR A 3 -0.40 -2.14 1.59
C TYR A 3 0.16 -1.07 2.55
N ARG A 4 1.00 -0.16 2.05
CA ARG A 4 1.58 0.92 2.86
C ARG A 4 0.51 1.86 3.39
N SER A 5 -0.54 2.15 2.62
CA SER A 5 -1.66 2.99 3.06
C SER A 5 -2.48 2.31 4.17
N CYS A 6 -2.74 1.01 4.05
CA CYS A 6 -3.52 0.25 5.03
C CYS A 6 -2.78 0.10 6.37
N TYR A 7 -1.47 -0.13 6.31
CA TYR A 7 -0.66 -0.31 7.51
C TYR A 7 -0.09 0.99 8.08
N ALA A 8 -0.20 2.13 7.38
CA ALA A 8 0.33 3.41 7.86
C ALA A 8 -0.20 3.77 9.25
N ASP A 9 -1.50 3.64 9.50
CA ASP A 9 -2.09 3.99 10.80
C ASP A 9 -1.73 2.99 11.90
N ARG A 10 -1.60 1.71 11.55
CA ARG A 10 -1.11 0.68 12.46
C ARG A 10 0.35 0.92 12.83
N THR A 11 1.21 1.25 11.85
CA THR A 11 2.61 1.56 12.08
C THR A 11 2.79 2.87 12.84
N LYS A 12 1.95 3.89 12.62
CA LYS A 12 1.93 5.12 13.45
C LYS A 12 1.67 4.83 14.93
N ALA A 13 0.78 3.90 15.25
CA ALA A 13 0.52 3.53 16.65
C ALA A 13 1.73 2.90 17.35
N TRP A 14 2.65 2.30 16.59
CA TRP A 14 3.87 1.68 17.11
C TRP A 14 5.06 2.64 17.09
N CYS A 15 5.08 3.59 16.16
CA CYS A 15 6.05 4.68 16.12
C CYS A 15 5.68 5.74 17.17
N VAL A 16 6.26 5.61 18.37
CA VAL A 16 6.14 6.57 19.49
C VAL A 16 6.54 8.01 19.09
N GLN A 17 7.33 8.16 18.02
CA GLN A 17 7.64 9.44 17.40
C GLN A 17 6.89 9.57 16.07
N ASN A 18 6.17 10.68 15.89
CA ASN A 18 5.33 10.99 14.73
C ASN A 18 6.17 11.34 13.48
N ASN A 19 7.15 10.50 13.16
CA ASN A 19 8.03 10.68 12.02
C ASN A 19 7.50 9.87 10.83
N HIS A 20 6.84 10.56 9.91
CA HIS A 20 6.28 9.97 8.70
C HIS A 20 7.32 9.22 7.84
N GLN A 21 8.60 9.61 7.87
CA GLN A 21 9.66 8.89 7.16
C GLN A 21 9.88 7.50 7.76
N VAL A 22 9.94 7.41 9.09
CA VAL A 22 10.14 6.14 9.80
C VAL A 22 8.94 5.22 9.56
N VAL A 23 7.72 5.74 9.64
CA VAL A 23 6.50 4.97 9.35
C VAL A 23 6.54 4.38 7.94
N SER A 24 6.91 5.18 6.92
CA SER A 24 6.97 4.69 5.55
C SER A 24 8.09 3.67 5.32
N SER A 25 9.25 3.85 5.96
CA SER A 25 10.35 2.89 5.86
C SER A 25 10.00 1.55 6.50
N VAL A 26 9.46 1.56 7.73
CA VAL A 26 9.07 0.35 8.45
C VAL A 26 7.96 -0.42 7.71
N SER A 27 6.92 0.27 7.22
CA SER A 27 5.89 -0.39 6.42
C SER A 27 6.45 -0.95 5.10
N GLY A 28 7.47 -0.31 4.52
CA GLY A 28 8.17 -0.81 3.33
C GLY A 28 8.99 -2.08 3.59
N GLU A 29 9.72 -2.12 4.70
CA GLU A 29 10.53 -3.26 5.12
C GLU A 29 9.69 -4.45 5.59
N SER A 30 8.51 -4.20 6.17
CA SER A 30 7.59 -5.27 6.60
C SER A 30 7.01 -6.07 5.44
N TRP A 31 6.88 -5.47 4.25
CA TRP A 31 6.22 -6.10 3.10
C TRP A 31 6.80 -7.46 2.69
N PRO A 32 8.12 -7.64 2.50
CA PRO A 32 8.71 -8.95 2.20
C PRO A 32 8.61 -9.95 3.37
N MET A 33 8.35 -9.48 4.60
CA MET A 33 8.23 -10.33 5.79
C MET A 33 6.81 -10.89 5.97
N GLU A 34 5.81 -10.34 5.27
CA GLU A 34 4.42 -10.77 5.37
C GLU A 34 4.18 -12.18 4.77
N PRO A 35 3.21 -12.94 5.31
CA PRO A 35 2.80 -14.23 4.75
C PRO A 35 2.43 -14.14 3.27
N GLN A 36 2.61 -15.25 2.55
CA GLN A 36 2.35 -15.29 1.11
C GLN A 36 0.87 -15.01 0.78
N GLU A 37 -0.03 -15.48 1.64
CA GLU A 37 -1.48 -15.30 1.52
C GLU A 37 -1.86 -13.81 1.58
N VAL A 38 -1.26 -13.06 2.50
CA VAL A 38 -1.47 -11.61 2.65
C VAL A 38 -0.96 -10.88 1.41
N ARG A 39 0.24 -11.23 0.94
CA ARG A 39 0.82 -10.62 -0.27
C ARG A 39 -0.05 -10.85 -1.50
N GLN A 40 -0.52 -12.08 -1.70
CA GLN A 40 -1.42 -12.44 -2.80
C GLN A 40 -2.76 -11.68 -2.73
N GLN A 41 -3.33 -11.54 -1.53
CA GLN A 41 -4.58 -10.80 -1.34
C GLN A 41 -4.43 -9.32 -1.71
N PHE A 42 -3.34 -8.68 -1.27
CA PHE A 42 -3.05 -7.29 -1.62
C PHE A 42 -2.70 -7.09 -3.11
N GLU A 43 -2.09 -8.07 -3.77
CA GLU A 43 -1.87 -8.07 -5.21
C GLU A 43 -3.20 -8.13 -5.98
N GLU A 44 -4.13 -8.99 -5.56
CA GLU A 44 -5.45 -9.07 -6.19
C GLU A 44 -6.26 -7.79 -5.98
N TRP A 45 -6.24 -7.21 -4.78
CA TRP A 45 -6.85 -5.90 -4.54
C TRP A 45 -6.22 -4.81 -5.40
N ALA A 46 -4.90 -4.81 -5.57
CA ALA A 46 -4.23 -3.85 -6.46
C ALA A 46 -4.64 -4.02 -7.93
N ARG A 47 -4.90 -5.27 -8.37
CA ARG A 47 -5.42 -5.56 -9.71
C ARG A 47 -6.83 -5.03 -9.89
N ILE A 48 -7.71 -5.27 -8.91
CA ILE A 48 -9.10 -4.77 -8.91
C ILE A 48 -9.11 -3.24 -8.91
N GLU A 49 -8.32 -2.61 -8.05
CA GLU A 49 -8.20 -1.15 -7.95
C GLU A 49 -7.77 -0.55 -9.29
N ARG A 50 -6.76 -1.13 -9.95
CA ARG A 50 -6.31 -0.68 -11.27
C ARG A 50 -7.41 -0.81 -12.32
N ALA A 51 -8.14 -1.94 -12.32
CA ALA A 51 -9.24 -2.15 -13.26
C ALA A 51 -10.40 -1.16 -13.01
N ASN A 52 -10.72 -0.89 -11.74
CA ASN A 52 -11.74 0.09 -11.36
C ASN A 52 -11.30 1.51 -11.72
N HIS A 53 -10.04 1.87 -11.47
CA HIS A 53 -9.50 3.16 -11.85
C HIS A 53 -9.55 3.36 -13.37
N ALA A 54 -9.18 2.36 -14.16
CA ALA A 54 -9.29 2.42 -15.62
C ALA A 54 -10.74 2.55 -16.12
N LYS A 55 -11.70 1.91 -15.44
CA LYS A 55 -13.14 2.08 -15.73
C LYS A 55 -13.64 3.47 -15.35
N ALA A 56 -13.21 3.99 -14.20
CA ALA A 56 -13.63 5.29 -13.68
C ALA A 56 -12.97 6.47 -14.42
N HIS A 57 -11.74 6.27 -14.91
CA HIS A 57 -10.98 7.26 -15.65
C HIS A 57 -10.43 6.68 -16.96
N PRO A 58 -11.28 6.46 -17.98
CA PRO A 58 -10.86 5.87 -19.26
C PRO A 58 -9.81 6.72 -20.00
N GLU A 59 -9.86 8.04 -19.79
CA GLU A 59 -8.98 9.04 -20.41
C GLU A 59 -7.68 9.24 -19.61
N TYR A 60 -7.53 8.60 -18.44
CA TYR A 60 -6.35 8.76 -17.59
C TYR A 60 -5.14 8.07 -18.23
N LYS A 61 -4.19 8.88 -18.67
CA LYS A 61 -2.86 8.45 -19.12
C LYS A 61 -1.85 8.81 -18.05
N PHE A 62 -1.13 7.81 -17.56
CA PHE A 62 -0.02 8.05 -16.65
C PHE A 62 1.10 8.80 -17.40
N SER A 63 1.32 10.06 -17.04
CA SER A 63 2.50 10.84 -17.44
C SER A 63 3.53 10.76 -16.30
N PRO A 64 4.71 10.16 -16.54
CA PRO A 64 5.75 9.98 -15.53
C PRO A 64 6.42 11.28 -15.10
#